data_AF-A0A3L7YG57-F1
#
_entry.id   AF-A0A3L7YG57-F1
#
_cell.length_a   1.000
_cell.length_b   1.000
_cell.length_c   1.000
_cell.angle_alpha   90.00
_cell.angle_beta   90.00
_cell.angle_gamma   90.00
#
_symmetry.space_group_name_H-M   'P 1'
#
loop_
_entity.id
_entity.type
_entity.pdbx_description
1 polymer ?
#
loop_
_entity_poly.entity_id
_entity_poly.type
_entity_poly.pdbx_seq_one_letter_code
_entity_poly.pdbx_strand_id
1 'polypeptide(L)'
;MSRQINTAPRPLEPMPRAIIVGASSGVGAALARELHQHGYVLAVLGRRLAELQHLANELNKERAGTVAAYAHDVHDWGGVAQLCPTICAQIGGLDLFVYCAGVMYPNN
;
A
#
# COMPACT_ATOMS: atom_id res chain seq x y z
N MET A 1 -8.15 -15.86 -28.59
CA MET A 1 -8.98 -16.36 -27.47
C MET A 1 -8.22 -16.15 -26.18
N SER A 2 -8.36 -14.98 -25.56
CA SER A 2 -7.66 -14.65 -24.31
C SER A 2 -8.31 -15.40 -23.16
N ARG A 3 -7.54 -16.29 -22.53
CA ARG A 3 -7.98 -17.13 -21.41
C ARG A 3 -8.16 -16.22 -20.19
N GLN A 4 -9.41 -15.91 -19.83
CA GLN A 4 -9.74 -15.33 -18.53
C GLN A 4 -9.41 -16.38 -17.46
N ILE A 5 -8.20 -16.31 -16.92
CA ILE A 5 -7.83 -17.03 -15.72
C ILE A 5 -8.49 -16.31 -14.54
N ASN A 6 -9.53 -16.93 -14.00
CA ASN A 6 -10.15 -16.50 -12.76
C ASN A 6 -9.15 -16.73 -11.62
N THR A 7 -8.51 -15.67 -11.12
CA THR A 7 -7.46 -15.70 -10.09
C THR A 7 -8.05 -15.66 -8.69
N ALA A 8 -8.93 -16.61 -8.36
CA ALA A 8 -9.31 -16.79 -6.96
C ALA A 8 -8.03 -17.15 -6.15
N PRO A 9 -7.80 -16.53 -4.98
CA PRO A 9 -6.61 -16.78 -4.19
C PRO A 9 -6.50 -18.26 -3.83
N ARG A 10 -5.37 -18.88 -4.18
CA ARG A 10 -5.09 -20.29 -3.86
C ARG A 10 -4.62 -20.37 -2.40
N PRO A 11 -5.25 -21.21 -1.55
CA PRO A 11 -4.93 -21.26 -0.11
C PRO A 11 -3.46 -21.55 0.22
N LEU A 12 -2.71 -22.15 -0.70
CA LEU A 12 -1.30 -22.52 -0.52
C LEU A 12 -0.33 -21.52 -1.16
N GLU A 13 -0.82 -20.49 -1.86
CA GLU A 13 0.04 -19.45 -2.42
C GLU A 13 0.13 -18.28 -1.46
N PRO A 14 1.36 -17.90 -1.04
CA PRO A 14 1.53 -16.76 -0.15
C PRO A 14 1.07 -15.49 -0.86
N MET A 15 0.20 -14.71 -0.19
CA MET A 15 -0.12 -13.36 -0.63
C MET A 15 1.08 -12.46 -0.32
N PRO A 16 1.76 -11.87 -1.31
CA PRO A 16 2.91 -11.01 -1.05
C PRO A 16 2.47 -9.73 -0.32
N ARG A 17 3.34 -9.15 0.52
CA ARG A 17 3.04 -7.97 1.33
C ARG A 17 3.90 -6.79 0.90
N ALA A 18 3.28 -5.64 0.74
CA ALA A 18 4.01 -4.41 0.44
C ALA A 18 3.66 -3.24 1.36
N ILE A 19 4.68 -2.46 1.70
CA ILE A 19 4.53 -1.11 2.27
C ILE A 19 4.84 -0.10 1.16
N ILE A 20 3.95 0.87 0.97
CA ILE A 20 4.15 1.96 0.00
C ILE A 20 4.08 3.30 0.73
N VAL A 21 5.21 3.99 0.83
CA VAL A 21 5.30 5.33 1.40
C VAL A 21 5.06 6.36 0.30
N GLY A 22 4.17 7.33 0.54
CA GLY A 22 3.77 8.31 -0.48
C GLY A 22 2.64 7.81 -1.39
N ALA A 23 1.79 6.91 -0.90
CA ALA A 23 0.71 6.27 -1.68
C ALA A 23 -0.55 7.13 -1.88
N SER A 24 -0.58 8.34 -1.35
CA SER A 24 -1.79 9.19 -1.36
C SER A 24 -2.16 9.78 -2.73
N SER A 25 -1.27 9.77 -3.72
CA SER A 25 -1.57 10.22 -5.09
C SER A 25 -0.51 9.76 -6.10
N GLY A 26 -0.71 10.09 -7.38
CA GLY A 26 0.31 9.94 -8.42
C GLY A 26 0.83 8.50 -8.57
N VAL A 27 2.15 8.36 -8.72
CA VAL A 27 2.83 7.07 -8.92
C VAL A 27 2.57 6.10 -7.76
N GLY A 28 2.61 6.57 -6.50
CA GLY A 28 2.38 5.71 -5.35
C GLY A 28 0.96 5.13 -5.32
N ALA A 29 -0.05 5.93 -5.66
CA ALA A 29 -1.43 5.46 -5.75
C ALA A 29 -1.66 4.53 -6.95
N ALA A 30 -1.01 4.80 -8.09
CA ALA A 30 -1.07 3.92 -9.26
C ALA A 30 -0.42 2.56 -8.97
N LEU A 31 0.75 2.57 -8.34
CA LEU A 31 1.46 1.35 -7.94
C LEU A 31 0.65 0.53 -6.92
N ALA A 32 -0.02 1.17 -5.97
CA ALA A 32 -0.89 0.48 -5.02
C ALA A 32 -2.01 -0.29 -5.75
N ARG A 33 -2.64 0.32 -6.76
CA ARG A 33 -3.66 -0.36 -7.59
C ARG A 33 -3.07 -1.54 -8.34
N GLU A 34 -1.91 -1.36 -8.97
CA GLU A 34 -1.22 -2.41 -9.74
C GLU A 34 -0.83 -3.60 -8.85
N LEU A 35 -0.24 -3.35 -7.68
CA LEU A 35 0.13 -4.41 -6.74
C LEU A 35 -1.10 -5.11 -6.16
N HIS A 36 -2.18 -4.37 -5.91
CA HIS A 36 -3.44 -4.96 -5.45
C HIS A 36 -4.00 -5.96 -6.47
N GLN A 37 -3.98 -5.61 -7.76
CA GLN A 37 -4.37 -6.51 -8.86
C GLN A 37 -3.49 -7.76 -8.93
N HIS A 38 -2.22 -7.66 -8.54
CA HIS A 38 -1.30 -8.79 -8.43
C HIS A 38 -1.42 -9.58 -7.11
N GLY A 39 -2.45 -9.30 -6.29
CA GLY A 39 -2.75 -10.07 -5.08
C GLY A 39 -2.01 -9.64 -3.82
N TYR A 40 -1.34 -8.48 -3.82
CA TYR A 40 -0.58 -8.02 -2.65
C TYR A 40 -1.49 -7.58 -1.49
N VAL A 41 -1.11 -7.91 -0.25
CA VAL A 41 -1.61 -7.21 0.94
C VAL A 41 -0.79 -5.93 1.12
N LEU A 42 -1.46 -4.79 1.28
CA LEU A 42 -0.84 -3.48 1.21
C LEU A 42 -1.01 -2.69 2.50
N ALA A 43 0.07 -2.05 2.92
CA ALA A 43 0.05 -0.91 3.82
C ALA A 43 0.39 0.35 3.03
N VAL A 44 -0.54 1.30 2.96
CA VAL A 44 -0.38 2.56 2.24
C VAL A 44 -0.13 3.70 3.22
N LEU A 45 1.02 4.37 3.08
CA LEU A 45 1.50 5.38 4.02
C LEU A 45 1.57 6.76 3.37
N GLY A 46 1.32 7.79 4.18
CA GLY A 46 1.54 9.19 3.81
C GLY A 46 0.80 10.16 4.73
N ARG A 47 0.98 11.47 4.49
CA ARG A 47 0.43 12.52 5.35
C ARG A 47 -1.08 12.71 5.21
N ARG A 48 -1.61 12.48 4.00
CA ARG A 48 -3.01 12.72 3.65
C ARG A 48 -3.86 11.48 3.94
N LEU A 49 -4.25 11.30 5.21
CA LEU A 49 -5.00 10.11 5.64
C LEU A 49 -6.32 9.91 4.89
N ALA A 50 -7.07 10.98 4.62
CA ALA A 50 -8.34 10.87 3.90
C ALA A 50 -8.19 10.26 2.49
N GLU A 51 -7.16 10.69 1.74
CA GLU A 51 -6.84 10.14 0.42
C GLU A 51 -6.43 8.67 0.49
N LEU A 52 -5.64 8.31 1.51
CA LEU A 52 -5.23 6.92 1.74
C LEU A 52 -6.42 6.03 2.11
N GLN A 53 -7.34 6.53 2.95
CA GLN A 53 -8.57 5.83 3.31
C GLN A 53 -9.49 5.66 2.10
N HIS A 54 -9.60 6.68 1.24
CA HIS A 54 -10.33 6.56 -0.03
C HIS A 54 -9.74 5.45 -0.91
N LEU A 55 -8.42 5.45 -1.11
CA LEU A 55 -7.72 4.41 -1.87
C LEU A 55 -7.89 3.01 -1.24
N ALA A 56 -7.73 2.90 0.08
CA ALA A 56 -7.90 1.62 0.78
C ALA A 56 -9.36 1.11 0.66
N ASN A 57 -10.34 1.99 0.79
CA ASN A 57 -11.76 1.63 0.64
C ASN A 57 -12.10 1.24 -0.81
N GLU A 58 -11.52 1.92 -1.80
CA GLU A 58 -11.64 1.57 -3.23
C GLU A 58 -11.15 0.13 -3.45
N LEU A 59 -9.92 -0.18 -3.03
CA LEU A 59 -9.30 -1.48 -3.25
C LEU A 59 -9.94 -2.61 -2.41
N ASN A 60 -10.34 -2.32 -1.17
CA ASN A 60 -11.01 -3.29 -0.32
C ASN A 60 -12.43 -3.65 -0.80
N LYS A 61 -13.05 -2.87 -1.71
CA LYS A 61 -14.29 -3.30 -2.38
C LYS A 61 -14.04 -4.47 -3.33
N GLU A 62 -12.85 -4.56 -3.91
CA GLU A 62 -12.45 -5.65 -4.80
C GLU A 62 -11.97 -6.87 -3.99
N ARG A 63 -11.13 -6.64 -2.97
CA ARG A 63 -10.66 -7.70 -2.06
C ARG A 63 -10.56 -7.19 -0.62
N ALA A 64 -11.59 -7.50 0.16
CA ALA A 64 -11.76 -7.02 1.51
C ALA A 64 -10.60 -7.38 2.44
N GLY A 65 -10.19 -6.42 3.27
CA GLY A 65 -9.18 -6.59 4.32
C GLY A 65 -7.75 -6.72 3.82
N THR A 66 -7.47 -6.34 2.56
CA THR A 66 -6.12 -6.49 1.97
C THR A 66 -5.37 -5.18 1.85
N VAL A 67 -6.00 -4.04 2.15
CA VAL A 67 -5.34 -2.73 2.16
C VAL A 67 -5.62 -2.00 3.47
N ALA A 68 -4.57 -1.54 4.16
CA ALA A 68 -4.64 -0.74 5.37
C ALA A 68 -3.93 0.62 5.16
N ALA A 69 -4.55 1.70 5.66
CA ALA A 69 -4.06 3.06 5.51
C ALA A 69 -3.43 3.57 6.81
N TYR A 70 -2.25 4.20 6.70
CA TYR A 70 -1.48 4.70 7.84
C TYR A 70 -1.07 6.16 7.60
N ALA A 71 -1.41 7.03 8.55
CA ALA A 71 -0.91 8.39 8.55
C ALA A 71 0.55 8.40 9.00
N HIS A 72 1.44 8.95 8.17
CA HIS A 72 2.85 9.09 8.52
C HIS A 72 3.50 10.25 7.75
N ASP A 73 4.28 11.07 8.45
CA ASP A 73 5.20 12.03 7.87
C ASP A 73 6.62 11.46 7.89
N VAL A 74 7.26 11.41 6.72
CA VAL A 74 8.62 10.88 6.58
C VAL A 74 9.69 11.72 7.26
N HIS A 75 9.37 12.95 7.69
CA HIS A 75 10.25 13.76 8.53
C HIS A 75 10.17 13.38 10.02
N ASP A 76 9.19 12.56 10.41
CA ASP A 76 9.08 12.03 11.77
C ASP A 76 9.95 10.77 11.94
N TRP A 77 11.23 11.00 12.19
CA TRP A 77 12.22 9.96 12.44
C TRP A 77 11.93 9.17 13.73
N GLY A 78 11.28 9.79 14.72
CA GLY A 78 10.95 9.14 15.99
C GLY A 78 9.81 8.13 15.86
N GLY A 79 8.81 8.44 15.03
CA GLY A 79 7.66 7.57 14.79
C GLY A 79 7.98 6.31 13.97
N VAL A 80 8.99 6.35 13.09
CA VAL A 80 9.33 5.23 12.18
C VAL A 80 9.73 3.95 12.91
N ALA A 81 10.49 4.06 14.00
CA ALA A 81 11.12 2.92 14.67
C ALA A 81 10.09 1.89 15.16
N GLN A 82 8.89 2.34 15.53
CA GLN A 82 7.80 1.47 15.99
C GLN A 82 6.75 1.22 14.91
N LEU A 83 6.60 2.16 13.95
CA LEU A 83 5.58 2.07 12.92
C LEU A 83 5.81 0.87 12.00
N CYS A 84 7.02 0.68 11.48
CA CYS A 84 7.30 -0.39 10.52
C CYS A 84 7.10 -1.80 11.12
N PRO A 85 7.64 -2.12 12.31
CA PRO A 85 7.36 -3.40 12.98
C PRO A 85 5.87 -3.64 13.23
N THR A 86 5.14 -2.61 13.67
CA THR A 86 3.69 -2.67 13.90
C THR A 86 2.94 -3.03 12.62
N ILE A 87 3.26 -2.35 11.52
CA ILE A 87 2.63 -2.60 10.21
C ILE A 87 2.95 -4.03 9.73
N CYS A 88 4.22 -4.45 9.81
CA CYS A 88 4.62 -5.79 9.39
C CYS A 88 3.87 -6.87 10.17
N ALA A 89 3.67 -6.68 11.48
CA ALA A 89 2.88 -7.58 12.31
C ALA A 89 1.40 -7.61 11.88
N GLN A 90 0.82 -6.44 11.55
CA GLN A 90 -0.59 -6.32 11.15
C GLN A 90 -0.89 -6.93 9.77
N ILE A 91 0.00 -6.76 8.79
CA ILE A 91 -0.19 -7.29 7.43
C ILE A 91 0.39 -8.71 7.27
N GLY A 92 1.01 -9.26 8.33
CA GLY A 92 1.49 -10.63 8.37
C GLY A 92 2.79 -10.88 7.59
N GLY A 93 3.68 -9.88 7.55
CA GLY A 93 5.00 -9.95 6.88
C GLY A 93 5.33 -8.73 6.03
N LEU A 94 6.50 -8.75 5.39
CA LEU A 94 6.93 -7.73 4.43
C LEU A 94 7.80 -8.37 3.36
N ASP A 95 7.36 -8.29 2.10
CA ASP A 95 8.10 -8.81 0.95
C ASP A 95 8.65 -7.67 0.08
N LEU A 96 7.98 -6.51 0.09
CA LEU A 96 8.32 -5.35 -0.72
C LEU A 96 8.15 -4.03 0.05
N PHE A 97 9.17 -3.17 0.04
CA PHE A 97 9.08 -1.83 0.58
C PHE A 97 9.35 -0.81 -0.53
N VAL A 98 8.38 0.06 -0.80
CA VAL A 98 8.49 1.08 -1.85
C VAL A 98 8.39 2.47 -1.25
N TYR A 99 9.38 3.30 -1.56
CA TYR A 99 9.45 4.68 -1.12
C TYR A 99 9.15 5.63 -2.28
N CYS A 100 7.89 6.07 -2.40
CA CYS A 100 7.41 7.01 -3.43
C CYS A 100 7.21 8.43 -2.90
N ALA A 101 7.52 8.71 -1.63
CA ALA A 101 7.34 10.04 -1.06
C ALA A 101 8.32 11.04 -1.70
N GLY A 102 7.77 12.14 -2.19
CA GLY A 102 8.52 13.23 -2.79
C GLY A 102 7.68 14.51 -2.84
N VAL A 103 8.35 15.64 -3.00
CA VAL A 103 7.74 16.96 -3.19
C VAL A 103 8.37 17.61 -4.41
N MET A 104 7.56 18.31 -5.20
CA MET A 104 8.04 19.16 -6.28
C MET A 104 7.92 20.61 -5.82
N TYR A 105 9.05 21.30 -5.72
CA TYR A 105 9.04 22.73 -5.46
C TYR A 105 8.65 23.47 -6.75
N PRO A 106 7.78 24.49 -6.69
CA PRO A 106 7.50 25.31 -7.84
C PRO A 106 8.80 25.96 -8.33
N ASN A 107 8.99 25.96 -9.65
CA ASN A 107 10.10 26.66 -10.27
C ASN A 107 9.69 28.14 -10.37
N ASN A 108 10.26 28.97 -9.50
CA ASN A 108 10.11 30.43 -9.55
C ASN A 108 11.17 31.02 -10.49
#